data_AF-A0AAV5YXV6-F1
#
_entry.id   AF-A0AAV5YXV6-F1
#
_cell.length_a   1.000
_cell.length_b   1.000
_cell.length_c   1.000
_cell.angle_alpha   90.00
_cell.angle_beta   90.00
_cell.angle_gamma   90.00
#
_symmetry.space_group_name_H-M   'P 1'
#
loop_
_entity.id
_entity.type
_entity.pdbx_description
1 polymer ?
#
loop_
_entity_poly.entity_id
_entity_poly.type
_entity_poly.pdbx_seq_one_letter_code
_entity_poly.pdbx_strand_id
1 'polypeptide(L)'
;MDPIVVARWRALCLVMLGAFLGMSVVVYAIGLLPGDGSLHREVLQGRGTLAHAIARWTNHGGRWEFLGPAMIALLAWSPIARRRWWLWCGILPLSGAVEQLFKLLVSRPRPRGVNWGFPSGHVTAVATFAVLMLYVLSRERVSPAARLALLAVSIVLVGSVGYARIILNAHWPSDVLGGVFLGGGCAAAAAWWDAAHPADHPRTRTAATDTVRIGG
;
A
#
# COMPACT_ATOMS: atom_id res chain seq x y z
N MET A 1 12.82 -5.15 -19.01
CA MET A 1 12.97 -4.12 -17.95
C MET A 1 14.39 -4.19 -17.43
N ASP A 2 14.94 -3.09 -16.94
CA ASP A 2 16.29 -3.05 -16.34
C ASP A 2 16.38 -4.04 -15.15
N PRO A 3 17.34 -4.98 -15.15
CA PRO A 3 17.56 -5.91 -14.03
C PRO A 3 17.64 -5.23 -12.66
N ILE A 4 18.14 -4.00 -12.62
CA ILE A 4 18.25 -3.19 -11.40
C ILE A 4 16.87 -2.85 -10.84
N VAL A 5 15.90 -2.54 -11.71
CA VAL A 5 14.52 -2.21 -11.29
C VAL A 5 13.84 -3.43 -10.67
N VAL A 6 13.99 -4.60 -11.28
CA VAL A 6 13.46 -5.86 -10.76
C VAL A 6 14.07 -6.17 -9.38
N ALA A 7 15.40 -6.02 -9.26
CA ALA A 7 16.11 -6.25 -8.00
C ALA A 7 15.65 -5.32 -6.88
N ARG A 8 15.38 -4.04 -7.18
CA ARG A 8 14.88 -3.05 -6.20
C ARG A 8 13.50 -3.43 -5.66
N TRP A 9 12.56 -3.79 -6.53
CA TRP A 9 11.22 -4.20 -6.09
C TRP A 9 11.24 -5.51 -5.31
N ARG A 10 12.09 -6.46 -5.72
CA ARG A 10 12.32 -7.69 -4.96
C ARG A 10 12.87 -7.40 -3.56
N ALA A 11 13.90 -6.57 -3.45
CA ALA A 11 14.49 -6.20 -2.17
C ALA A 11 13.47 -5.50 -1.26
N LEU A 12 12.73 -4.52 -1.79
CA LEU A 12 11.67 -3.84 -1.04
C LEU A 12 10.60 -4.83 -0.55
N CYS A 13 10.14 -5.74 -1.42
CA CYS A 13 9.18 -6.79 -1.07
C CYS A 13 9.69 -7.65 0.10
N LEU A 14 10.91 -8.19 -0.01
CA LEU A 14 11.49 -9.06 1.01
C LEU A 14 11.68 -8.33 2.34
N VAL A 15 12.15 -7.08 2.31
CA VAL A 15 12.34 -6.27 3.52
C VAL A 15 11.00 -5.96 4.18
N MET A 16 10.00 -5.52 3.43
CA MET A 16 8.69 -5.15 3.97
C MET A 16 7.94 -6.37 4.53
N LEU A 17 7.88 -7.48 3.78
CA LEU A 17 7.20 -8.69 4.23
C LEU A 17 7.98 -9.38 5.36
N GLY A 18 9.31 -9.37 5.33
CA GLY A 18 10.14 -9.86 6.42
C GLY A 18 9.93 -9.06 7.71
N ALA A 19 9.91 -7.72 7.61
CA ALA A 19 9.61 -6.85 8.75
C ALA A 19 8.19 -7.07 9.28
N PHE A 20 7.20 -7.24 8.39
CA PHE A 20 5.82 -7.56 8.79
C PHE A 20 5.72 -8.89 9.54
N LEU A 21 6.34 -9.95 9.03
CA LEU A 21 6.34 -11.27 9.67
C LEU A 21 7.05 -11.24 11.02
N GLY A 22 8.24 -10.63 11.08
CA GLY A 22 8.97 -10.45 12.34
C GLY A 22 8.15 -9.69 13.37
N MET A 23 7.51 -8.58 12.96
CA MET A 23 6.63 -7.81 13.85
C MET A 23 5.40 -8.62 14.27
N SER A 24 4.80 -9.40 13.37
CA SER A 24 3.64 -10.25 13.68
C SER A 24 3.98 -11.29 14.76
N VAL A 25 5.16 -11.92 14.67
CA VAL A 25 5.64 -12.87 15.69
C VAL A 25 5.87 -12.17 17.03
N VAL A 26 6.53 -11.00 17.02
CA VAL A 26 6.80 -10.24 18.25
C VAL A 26 5.50 -9.78 18.91
N VAL A 27 4.54 -9.26 18.14
CA VAL A 27 3.22 -8.84 18.64
C VAL A 27 2.43 -10.03 19.17
N TYR A 28 2.48 -11.18 18.49
CA TYR A 28 1.82 -12.40 18.96
C TYR A 28 2.41 -12.88 20.30
N ALA A 29 3.75 -12.85 20.44
CA ALA A 29 4.42 -13.34 21.63
C ALA A 29 4.33 -12.39 22.84
N ILE A 30 4.42 -11.07 22.61
CA ILE A 30 4.56 -10.07 23.67
C ILE A 30 3.25 -9.27 23.89
N GLY A 31 2.36 -9.23 22.89
CA GLY A 31 1.11 -8.48 22.91
C GLY A 31 1.32 -6.97 22.72
N LEU A 32 1.87 -6.30 23.74
CA LEU A 32 2.16 -4.86 23.72
C LEU A 32 3.66 -4.64 23.59
N LEU A 33 4.10 -4.02 22.47
CA LEU A 33 5.52 -3.74 22.29
C LEU A 33 6.01 -2.69 23.30
N PRO A 34 7.24 -2.82 23.81
CA PRO A 34 7.89 -1.76 24.57
C PRO A 34 7.90 -0.47 23.74
N GLY A 35 7.26 0.58 24.25
CA GLY A 35 7.14 1.87 23.57
C GLY A 35 5.76 2.18 22.97
N ASP A 36 4.90 1.17 22.72
CA ASP A 36 3.54 1.43 22.20
C ASP A 36 2.74 2.28 23.19
N GLY A 37 2.82 1.95 24.49
CA GLY A 37 2.11 2.66 25.54
C GLY A 37 2.62 4.08 25.77
N SER A 38 3.94 4.32 25.71
CA SER A 38 4.51 5.66 25.87
C SER A 38 4.17 6.54 24.68
N LEU A 39 4.39 6.05 23.46
CA LEU A 39 4.12 6.81 22.24
C LEU A 39 2.61 7.09 22.08
N HIS A 40 1.75 6.12 22.40
CA HIS A 40 0.31 6.31 22.41
C HIS A 40 -0.11 7.40 23.41
N ARG A 41 0.42 7.39 24.63
CA ARG A 41 0.11 8.41 25.64
C ARG A 41 0.61 9.80 25.22
N GLU A 42 1.82 9.89 24.69
CA GLU A 42 2.41 11.16 24.23
C GLU A 42 1.58 11.78 23.10
N VAL A 43 1.20 10.97 22.10
CA VAL A 43 0.30 11.39 21.01
C VAL A 43 -1.06 11.84 21.55
N LEU A 44 -1.58 11.18 22.58
CA LEU A 44 -2.86 11.56 23.19
C LEU A 44 -2.79 12.79 24.09
N GLN A 45 -1.65 13.06 24.73
CA GLN A 45 -1.43 14.23 25.57
C GLN A 45 -1.18 15.48 24.73
N GLY A 46 -0.52 15.35 23.58
CA GLY A 46 -0.28 16.44 22.63
C GLY A 46 -1.48 16.77 21.71
N ARG A 47 -2.63 16.10 21.86
CA ARG A 47 -3.76 16.28 20.92
C ARG A 47 -4.59 17.53 21.24
N GLY A 48 -4.67 18.45 20.27
CA GLY A 48 -5.66 19.53 20.28
C GLY A 48 -7.02 19.10 19.70
N THR A 49 -8.07 19.89 19.91
CA THR A 49 -9.41 19.68 19.33
C THR A 49 -9.40 19.64 17.79
N LEU A 50 -8.54 20.46 17.17
CA LEU A 50 -8.30 20.49 15.73
C LEU A 50 -7.68 19.17 15.22
N ALA A 51 -6.69 18.62 15.92
CA ALA A 51 -6.07 17.34 15.55
C ALA A 51 -7.07 16.19 15.61
N HIS A 52 -8.00 16.22 16.57
CA HIS A 52 -9.06 15.22 16.67
C HIS A 52 -10.12 15.39 15.56
N ALA A 53 -10.48 16.63 15.20
CA ALA A 53 -11.39 16.91 14.10
C ALA A 53 -10.80 16.48 12.75
N ILE A 54 -9.51 16.79 12.51
CA ILE A 54 -8.77 16.34 11.33
C ILE A 54 -8.68 14.82 11.31
N ALA A 55 -8.36 14.17 12.44
CA ALA A 55 -8.30 12.71 12.50
C ALA A 55 -9.62 12.02 12.13
N ARG A 56 -10.78 12.61 12.49
CA ARG A 56 -12.10 12.09 12.05
C ARG A 56 -12.30 12.25 10.54
N TRP A 57 -11.83 13.34 9.96
CA TRP A 57 -11.83 13.52 8.50
C TRP A 57 -10.88 12.52 7.82
N THR A 58 -9.64 12.42 8.28
CA THR A 58 -8.61 11.52 7.75
C THR A 58 -8.95 10.04 7.94
N ASN A 59 -9.82 9.68 8.89
CA ASN A 59 -10.38 8.34 9.02
C ASN A 59 -11.08 7.86 7.73
N HIS A 60 -11.60 8.78 6.92
CA HIS A 60 -12.18 8.45 5.63
C HIS A 60 -11.12 8.16 4.56
N GLY A 61 -9.89 8.66 4.71
CA GLY A 61 -8.81 8.52 3.74
C GLY A 61 -8.37 7.07 3.49
N GLY A 62 -8.54 6.17 4.47
CA GLY A 62 -8.28 4.74 4.33
C GLY A 62 -9.51 3.89 4.00
N ARG A 63 -10.68 4.53 3.83
CA ARG A 63 -11.90 3.87 3.41
C ARG A 63 -12.11 4.07 1.91
N TRP A 64 -12.99 3.24 1.32
CA TRP A 64 -13.26 3.23 -0.12
C TRP A 64 -13.76 4.59 -0.66
N GLU A 65 -14.29 5.47 0.19
CA GLU A 65 -14.78 6.79 -0.24
C GLU A 65 -13.68 7.72 -0.75
N PHE A 66 -12.42 7.56 -0.32
CA PHE A 66 -11.29 8.34 -0.83
C PHE A 66 -10.43 7.55 -1.83
N LEU A 67 -10.19 6.27 -1.54
CA LEU A 67 -9.38 5.42 -2.42
C LEU A 67 -10.08 5.13 -3.75
N GLY A 68 -11.41 4.99 -3.75
CA GLY A 68 -12.20 4.72 -4.95
C GLY A 68 -12.11 5.86 -5.98
N PRO A 69 -12.47 7.10 -5.63
CA PRO A 69 -12.33 8.24 -6.54
C PRO A 69 -10.89 8.49 -6.97
N ALA A 70 -9.90 8.34 -6.08
CA ALA A 70 -8.48 8.46 -6.44
C ALA A 70 -8.06 7.40 -7.46
N MET A 71 -8.53 6.16 -7.29
CA MET A 71 -8.30 5.07 -8.23
C MET A 71 -8.98 5.35 -9.59
N ILE A 72 -10.23 5.83 -9.59
CA ILE A 72 -10.94 6.19 -10.81
C ILE A 72 -10.21 7.32 -11.55
N ALA A 73 -9.80 8.38 -10.84
CA ALA A 73 -9.04 9.49 -11.42
C ALA A 73 -7.70 9.01 -12.00
N LEU A 74 -7.00 8.13 -11.30
CA LEU A 74 -5.76 7.53 -11.78
C LEU A 74 -5.97 6.66 -13.02
N LEU A 75 -7.02 5.83 -13.04
CA LEU A 75 -7.37 5.01 -14.20
C LEU A 75 -7.86 5.87 -15.38
N ALA A 76 -8.53 6.99 -15.15
CA ALA A 76 -8.93 7.92 -16.19
C ALA A 76 -7.71 8.63 -16.80
N TRP A 77 -6.77 9.07 -15.96
CA TRP A 77 -5.59 9.82 -16.38
C TRP A 77 -4.48 8.95 -17.01
N SER A 78 -4.17 7.80 -16.41
CA SER A 78 -3.00 6.99 -16.78
C SER A 78 -3.36 5.77 -17.66
N PRO A 79 -2.94 5.74 -18.94
CA PRO A 79 -3.06 4.55 -19.79
C PRO A 79 -2.25 3.37 -19.23
N ILE A 80 -1.19 3.65 -18.48
CA ILE A 80 -0.39 2.63 -17.81
C ILE A 80 -1.17 1.97 -16.67
N ALA A 81 -1.88 2.76 -15.86
CA ALA A 81 -2.75 2.26 -14.79
C ALA A 81 -3.85 1.36 -15.36
N ARG A 82 -4.49 1.77 -16.48
CA ARG A 82 -5.52 0.96 -17.16
C ARG A 82 -4.99 -0.38 -17.66
N ARG A 83 -3.82 -0.39 -18.30
CA ARG A 83 -3.19 -1.64 -18.77
C ARG A 83 -2.84 -2.60 -17.63
N ARG A 84 -2.66 -2.07 -16.42
CA ARG A 84 -2.34 -2.84 -15.21
C ARG A 84 -3.49 -2.82 -14.20
N TRP A 85 -4.73 -2.83 -14.68
CA TRP A 85 -5.93 -2.81 -13.83
C TRP A 85 -5.91 -3.90 -12.75
N TRP A 86 -5.32 -5.06 -13.04
CA TRP A 86 -5.19 -6.18 -12.10
C TRP A 86 -4.36 -5.84 -10.85
N LEU A 87 -3.40 -4.92 -10.94
CA LEU A 87 -2.65 -4.45 -9.76
C LEU A 87 -3.61 -3.79 -8.78
N TRP A 88 -4.55 -3.00 -9.28
CA TRP A 88 -5.50 -2.25 -8.47
C TRP A 88 -6.63 -3.15 -7.97
N CYS A 89 -7.31 -3.83 -8.89
CA CYS A 89 -8.47 -4.66 -8.58
C CYS A 89 -8.10 -5.98 -7.87
N GLY A 90 -6.87 -6.46 -8.03
CA GLY A 90 -6.39 -7.69 -7.39
C GLY A 90 -5.68 -7.44 -6.07
N ILE A 91 -4.68 -6.55 -6.05
CA ILE A 91 -3.79 -6.42 -4.90
C ILE A 91 -4.42 -5.63 -3.75
N LEU A 92 -5.28 -4.63 -4.03
CA LEU A 92 -5.98 -3.93 -2.95
C LEU A 92 -6.87 -4.89 -2.15
N PRO A 93 -7.80 -5.67 -2.75
CA PRO A 93 -8.57 -6.66 -2.00
C PRO A 93 -7.70 -7.76 -1.38
N LEU A 94 -6.67 -8.24 -2.08
CA LEU A 94 -5.77 -9.26 -1.54
C LEU A 94 -5.07 -8.79 -0.26
N SER A 95 -4.54 -7.56 -0.25
CA SER A 95 -3.91 -7.00 0.96
C SER A 95 -4.90 -6.89 2.13
N GLY A 96 -6.16 -6.57 1.84
CA GLY A 96 -7.24 -6.58 2.84
C GLY A 96 -7.59 -7.98 3.35
N ALA A 97 -7.62 -8.99 2.47
CA ALA A 97 -7.85 -10.39 2.86
C ALA A 97 -6.70 -10.93 3.73
N VAL A 98 -5.45 -10.64 3.37
CA VAL A 98 -4.27 -11.00 4.18
C VAL A 98 -4.31 -10.26 5.53
N GLU A 99 -4.71 -8.99 5.55
CA GLU A 99 -4.87 -8.26 6.80
C GLU A 99 -5.91 -8.91 7.73
N GLN A 100 -7.05 -9.31 7.19
CA GLN A 100 -8.11 -9.98 7.94
C GLN A 100 -7.65 -11.35 8.47
N LEU A 101 -6.85 -12.09 7.69
CA LEU A 101 -6.23 -13.33 8.15
C LEU A 101 -5.30 -13.07 9.34
N PHE A 102 -4.41 -12.08 9.25
CA PHE A 102 -3.47 -11.77 10.33
C PHE A 102 -4.14 -11.23 11.59
N LYS A 103 -5.28 -10.53 11.47
CA LYS A 103 -6.12 -10.19 12.63
C LYS A 103 -6.60 -11.41 13.41
N LEU A 104 -6.94 -12.49 12.70
CA LEU A 104 -7.38 -13.74 13.32
C LEU A 104 -6.20 -14.53 13.91
N LEU A 105 -5.03 -14.48 13.28
CA LEU A 105 -3.83 -15.19 13.77
C LEU A 105 -3.21 -14.51 14.98
N VAL A 106 -3.14 -13.17 14.98
CA VAL A 106 -2.49 -12.40 16.05
C VAL A 106 -3.46 -12.08 17.19
N SER A 107 -4.77 -11.93 16.89
CA SER A 107 -5.84 -11.66 17.86
C SER A 107 -5.50 -10.56 18.88
N ARG A 108 -4.81 -9.51 18.43
CA ARG A 108 -4.35 -8.44 19.32
C ARG A 108 -5.52 -7.55 19.74
N PRO A 109 -5.73 -7.27 21.05
CA PRO A 109 -6.73 -6.31 21.50
C PRO A 109 -6.35 -4.87 21.16
N ARG A 110 -7.35 -4.04 20.84
CA ARG A 110 -7.20 -2.60 20.59
C ARG A 110 -7.03 -1.80 21.89
N PRO A 111 -6.48 -0.57 21.84
CA PRO A 111 -6.49 0.33 22.99
C PRO A 111 -7.91 0.62 23.49
N ARG A 112 -8.88 0.67 22.58
CA ARG A 112 -10.31 0.82 22.88
C ARG A 112 -11.16 0.02 21.88
N GLY A 113 -12.11 -0.76 22.39
CA GLY A 113 -13.06 -1.56 21.59
C GLY A 113 -12.80 -3.06 21.66
N VAL A 114 -13.72 -3.85 21.09
CA VAL A 114 -13.75 -5.32 21.20
C VAL A 114 -13.16 -6.06 20.00
N ASN A 115 -12.80 -5.35 18.94
CA ASN A 115 -12.28 -5.93 17.70
C ASN A 115 -10.75 -6.04 17.71
N TRP A 116 -10.20 -6.90 16.84
CA TRP A 116 -8.76 -7.07 16.65
C TRP A 116 -8.07 -5.83 16.06
N GLY A 117 -6.90 -5.51 16.63
CA GLY A 117 -6.12 -4.31 16.33
C GLY A 117 -5.01 -4.50 15.31
N PHE A 118 -4.33 -5.64 15.31
CA PHE A 118 -3.15 -5.87 14.46
C PHE A 118 -3.46 -6.70 13.22
N PRO A 119 -2.98 -6.31 12.02
CA PRO A 119 -2.45 -4.98 11.67
C PRO A 119 -3.59 -3.99 11.35
N SER A 120 -3.25 -2.71 11.15
CA SER A 120 -4.25 -1.68 10.84
C SER A 120 -4.67 -1.66 9.36
N GLY A 121 -5.89 -2.13 9.06
CA GLY A 121 -6.41 -2.18 7.69
C GLY A 121 -6.52 -0.85 6.95
N HIS A 122 -6.79 0.27 7.62
CA HIS A 122 -6.80 1.59 6.96
C HIS A 122 -5.40 1.93 6.46
N VAL A 123 -4.38 1.64 7.28
CA VAL A 123 -2.99 1.91 6.96
C VAL A 123 -2.50 0.94 5.88
N THR A 124 -2.89 -0.34 5.96
CA THR A 124 -2.64 -1.33 4.90
C THR A 124 -3.19 -0.85 3.57
N ALA A 125 -4.45 -0.41 3.51
CA ALA A 125 -5.07 0.02 2.27
C ALA A 125 -4.37 1.23 1.63
N VAL A 126 -4.08 2.28 2.42
CA VAL A 126 -3.40 3.48 1.90
C VAL A 126 -1.94 3.21 1.54
N ALA A 127 -1.24 2.34 2.28
CA ALA A 127 0.13 1.95 1.96
C ALA A 127 0.18 1.13 0.65
N THR A 128 -0.73 0.15 0.47
CA THR A 128 -0.87 -0.60 -0.78
C THR A 128 -1.12 0.36 -1.95
N PHE A 129 -2.09 1.27 -1.81
CA PHE A 129 -2.44 2.23 -2.84
C PHE A 129 -1.25 3.14 -3.20
N ALA A 130 -0.59 3.72 -2.19
CA ALA A 130 0.54 4.62 -2.37
C ALA A 130 1.70 3.95 -3.13
N VAL A 131 2.07 2.72 -2.74
CA VAL A 131 3.18 2.01 -3.40
C VAL A 131 2.82 1.59 -4.83
N LEU A 132 1.59 1.12 -5.09
CA LEU A 132 1.14 0.84 -6.46
C LEU A 132 1.11 2.11 -7.32
N MET A 133 0.71 3.25 -6.74
CA MET A 133 0.70 4.53 -7.44
C MET A 133 2.11 4.95 -7.82
N LEU A 134 3.06 4.91 -6.89
CA LEU A 134 4.47 5.19 -7.15
C LEU A 134 5.06 4.22 -8.19
N TYR A 135 4.67 2.95 -8.16
CA TYR A 135 5.08 1.98 -9.16
C TYR A 135 4.60 2.36 -10.58
N VAL A 136 3.31 2.66 -10.75
CA VAL A 136 2.76 3.08 -12.05
C VAL A 136 3.42 4.37 -12.52
N LEU A 137 3.56 5.36 -11.62
CA LEU A 137 4.21 6.64 -11.91
C LEU A 137 5.67 6.52 -12.32
N SER A 138 6.41 5.57 -11.77
CA SER A 138 7.79 5.31 -12.18
C SER A 138 7.91 4.94 -13.67
N ARG A 139 6.82 4.44 -14.26
CA ARG A 139 6.71 4.06 -15.67
C ARG A 139 6.07 5.14 -16.54
N GLU A 140 5.52 6.20 -15.95
CA GLU A 140 4.98 7.35 -16.67
C GLU A 140 6.06 8.37 -17.02
N ARG A 141 5.85 9.12 -18.11
CA ARG A 141 6.70 10.23 -18.54
C ARG A 141 6.38 11.50 -17.76
N VAL A 142 6.68 11.49 -16.46
CA VAL A 142 6.51 12.62 -15.55
C VAL A 142 7.85 13.21 -15.13
N SER A 143 7.87 14.49 -14.77
CA SER A 143 9.09 15.16 -14.33
C SER A 143 9.61 14.59 -13.00
N PRO A 144 10.94 14.64 -12.74
CA PRO A 144 11.50 14.24 -11.45
C PRO A 144 10.87 14.97 -10.25
N ALA A 145 10.57 16.26 -10.42
CA ALA A 145 9.90 17.07 -9.40
C ALA A 145 8.50 16.56 -9.07
N ALA A 146 7.70 16.19 -10.09
CA ALA A 146 6.38 15.61 -9.87
C ALA A 146 6.46 14.25 -9.15
N ARG A 147 7.45 13.42 -9.48
CA ARG A 147 7.70 12.14 -8.79
C ARG A 147 8.03 12.36 -7.31
N LEU A 148 8.90 13.34 -7.01
CA LEU A 148 9.27 13.69 -5.64
C LEU A 148 8.07 14.25 -4.86
N ALA A 149 7.28 15.14 -5.47
CA ALA A 149 6.07 15.68 -4.86
C ALA A 149 5.07 14.58 -4.52
N LEU A 150 4.84 13.63 -5.43
CA LEU A 150 3.90 12.52 -5.20
C LEU A 150 4.41 11.51 -4.17
N LEU A 151 5.73 11.30 -4.09
CA LEU A 151 6.34 10.54 -3.00
C LEU A 151 6.08 11.23 -1.65
N ALA A 152 6.33 12.54 -1.56
CA ALA A 152 6.08 13.32 -0.35
C ALA A 152 4.60 13.27 0.06
N VAL A 153 3.68 13.48 -0.89
CA VAL A 153 2.23 13.36 -0.65
C VAL A 153 1.84 11.97 -0.18
N SER A 154 2.42 10.92 -0.75
CA SER A 154 2.17 9.53 -0.34
C SER A 154 2.62 9.27 1.10
N ILE A 155 3.81 9.73 1.47
CA ILE A 155 4.34 9.61 2.84
C ILE A 155 3.45 10.37 3.82
N VAL A 156 3.08 11.62 3.48
CA VAL A 156 2.21 12.44 4.32
C VAL A 156 0.83 11.81 4.48
N LEU A 157 0.26 11.23 3.42
CA LEU A 157 -1.03 10.56 3.46
C LEU A 157 -1.01 9.33 4.38
N VAL A 158 -0.06 8.42 4.17
CA VAL A 158 0.10 7.21 4.99
C VAL A 158 0.35 7.59 6.45
N GLY A 159 1.25 8.55 6.70
CA GLY A 159 1.55 9.05 8.04
C GLY A 159 0.36 9.69 8.72
N SER A 160 -0.40 10.54 8.01
CA SER A 160 -1.60 11.21 8.55
C SER A 160 -2.71 10.21 8.89
N VAL A 161 -2.93 9.20 8.04
CA VAL A 161 -3.89 8.11 8.32
C VAL A 161 -3.45 7.30 9.54
N GLY A 162 -2.17 6.94 9.63
CA GLY A 162 -1.61 6.25 10.79
C GLY A 162 -1.78 7.06 12.08
N TYR A 163 -1.42 8.34 12.05
CA TYR A 163 -1.57 9.26 13.17
C TYR A 163 -3.03 9.40 13.62
N ALA A 164 -3.95 9.54 12.66
CA ALA A 164 -5.38 9.58 12.93
C ALA A 164 -5.87 8.31 13.63
N ARG A 165 -5.32 7.13 13.27
CA ARG A 165 -5.70 5.87 13.92
C ARG A 165 -5.29 5.81 15.39
N ILE A 166 -4.14 6.38 15.73
CA ILE A 166 -3.62 6.46 17.10
C ILE A 166 -4.44 7.46 17.93
N ILE A 167 -4.68 8.68 17.43
CA ILE A 167 -5.48 9.70 18.13
C ILE A 167 -6.91 9.23 18.43
N LEU A 168 -7.50 8.47 17.51
CA LEU A 168 -8.84 7.90 17.66
C LEU A 168 -8.87 6.70 18.60
N ASN A 169 -7.77 6.38 19.30
CA ASN A 169 -7.64 5.23 20.22
C ASN A 169 -7.99 3.88 19.59
N ALA A 170 -7.87 3.76 18.27
CA ALA A 170 -8.33 2.58 17.57
C ALA A 170 -7.23 1.55 17.34
N HIS A 171 -5.97 1.98 17.36
CA HIS A 171 -4.81 1.17 17.05
C HIS A 171 -3.62 1.62 17.86
N TRP A 172 -2.78 0.66 18.24
CA TRP A 172 -1.45 0.93 18.77
C TRP A 172 -0.50 1.39 17.65
N PRO A 173 0.58 2.13 17.96
CA PRO A 173 1.57 2.53 16.97
C PRO A 173 2.14 1.37 16.14
N SER A 174 2.38 0.22 16.77
CA SER A 174 2.81 -0.99 16.05
C SER A 174 1.76 -1.60 15.12
N ASP A 175 0.45 -1.43 15.37
CA ASP A 175 -0.59 -1.83 14.42
C ASP A 175 -0.49 -1.00 13.12
N VAL A 176 -0.17 0.29 13.27
CA VAL A 176 0.04 1.22 12.15
C VAL A 176 1.27 0.80 11.36
N LEU A 177 2.40 0.57 12.01
CA LEU A 177 3.62 0.10 11.35
C LEU A 177 3.43 -1.26 10.66
N GLY A 178 2.74 -2.19 11.31
CA GLY A 178 2.36 -3.48 10.72
C GLY A 178 1.52 -3.30 9.45
N GLY A 179 0.59 -2.34 9.44
CA GLY A 179 -0.18 -1.99 8.24
C GLY A 179 0.68 -1.42 7.11
N VAL A 180 1.66 -0.56 7.41
CA VAL A 180 2.62 -0.04 6.42
C VAL A 180 3.41 -1.17 5.79
N PHE A 181 3.96 -2.08 6.61
CA PHE A 181 4.77 -3.19 6.12
C PHE A 181 3.96 -4.19 5.30
N LEU A 182 2.75 -4.53 5.73
CA LEU A 182 1.88 -5.43 4.99
C LEU A 182 1.46 -4.82 3.64
N GLY A 183 0.91 -3.60 3.66
CA GLY A 183 0.42 -2.96 2.43
C GLY A 183 1.55 -2.67 1.44
N GLY A 184 2.66 -2.13 1.94
CA GLY A 184 3.86 -1.89 1.14
C GLY A 184 4.47 -3.18 0.60
N GLY A 185 4.50 -4.26 1.39
CA GLY A 185 4.99 -5.56 0.99
C GLY A 185 4.14 -6.22 -0.11
N CYS A 186 2.81 -6.23 0.04
CA CYS A 186 1.89 -6.75 -0.98
C CYS A 186 2.03 -5.97 -2.30
N ALA A 187 2.08 -4.64 -2.25
CA ALA A 187 2.26 -3.82 -3.44
C ALA A 187 3.63 -4.00 -4.08
N ALA A 188 4.70 -4.10 -3.28
CA ALA A 188 6.05 -4.36 -3.78
C ALA A 188 6.18 -5.76 -4.41
N ALA A 189 5.50 -6.78 -3.87
CA ALA A 189 5.43 -8.11 -4.47
C ALA A 189 4.78 -8.05 -5.86
N ALA A 190 3.67 -7.33 -6.00
CA ALA A 190 2.99 -7.16 -7.27
C ALA A 190 3.82 -6.36 -8.29
N ALA A 191 4.49 -5.30 -7.83
CA ALA A 191 5.41 -4.50 -8.63
C ALA A 191 6.63 -5.33 -9.09
N TRP A 192 7.17 -6.18 -8.21
CA TRP A 192 8.24 -7.11 -8.56
C TRP A 192 7.76 -8.10 -9.63
N TRP A 193 6.58 -8.71 -9.44
CA TRP A 193 5.99 -9.65 -10.39
C TRP A 193 5.78 -9.02 -11.78
N ASP A 194 5.15 -7.85 -11.86
CA ASP A 194 4.92 -7.13 -13.13
C ASP A 194 6.23 -6.61 -13.76
N ALA A 195 7.26 -6.31 -12.95
CA ALA A 195 8.57 -5.94 -13.47
C ALA A 195 9.34 -7.13 -14.04
N ALA A 196 9.19 -8.31 -13.44
CA ALA A 196 9.79 -9.56 -13.91
C ALA A 196 9.04 -10.17 -15.10
N HIS A 197 7.72 -9.95 -15.20
CA HIS A 197 6.86 -10.42 -16.28
C HIS A 197 6.16 -9.24 -16.97
N PRO A 198 6.89 -8.42 -17.76
CA PRO A 198 6.24 -7.44 -18.60
C PRO A 198 5.25 -8.18 -19.50
N ALA A 199 3.97 -7.78 -19.52
CA ALA A 199 2.99 -8.38 -20.40
C ALA A 199 3.55 -8.42 -21.84
N ASP A 200 3.75 -9.63 -22.37
CA ASP A 200 4.05 -9.83 -23.78
C ASP A 200 2.84 -9.33 -24.56
N HIS A 201 2.97 -8.17 -25.19
CA HIS A 201 2.05 -7.85 -26.26
C HIS A 201 2.38 -8.78 -27.42
N PRO A 202 1.41 -9.52 -27.99
CA PRO A 202 1.59 -10.10 -29.30
C PRO A 202 1.85 -8.93 -30.25
N ARG A 203 3.14 -8.72 -30.58
CA ARG A 203 3.52 -7.96 -31.76
C ARG A 203 2.79 -8.64 -32.91
N THR A 204 1.87 -7.90 -33.52
CA THR A 204 1.45 -8.02 -34.92
C THR A 204 2.35 -8.98 -35.71
N ARG A 205 2.05 -10.29 -35.62
CA ARG A 205 2.70 -11.33 -36.41
C ARG A 205 1.78 -11.64 -37.58
N THR A 206 1.39 -10.60 -38.31
CA THR A 206 0.51 -10.68 -39.49
C THR A 206 0.71 -9.43 -40.36
N ALA A 207 1.95 -9.15 -40.76
CA ALA A 207 2.23 -8.17 -41.82
C ALA A 207 3.49 -8.51 -42.64
N ALA A 208 3.96 -9.76 -42.64
CA ALA A 208 5.19 -10.13 -43.35
C ALA A 208 5.15 -11.48 -44.08
N THR A 209 3.98 -12.08 -44.28
CA THR A 209 3.88 -13.38 -45.00
C THR A 209 2.94 -13.42 -46.19
N ASP A 210 2.14 -12.36 -46.46
CA ASP A 210 1.19 -12.37 -47.58
C ASP A 210 1.63 -11.58 -48.82
N THR A 211 2.79 -10.91 -48.82
CA THR A 211 3.31 -10.23 -50.02
C THR A 211 4.14 -11.12 -50.95
N VAL A 212 4.39 -12.38 -50.59
CA VAL A 212 5.17 -13.32 -51.43
C VAL A 212 4.27 -14.27 -52.25
N ARG A 213 2.94 -14.24 -52.08
CA ARG A 213 2.02 -15.18 -52.75
C ARG A 213 1.12 -14.60 -53.85
N ILE A 214 1.27 -13.32 -54.20
CA ILE A 214 0.47 -12.66 -55.26
C ILE A 214 1.39 -12.03 -56.31
N GLY A 215 2.37 -12.80 -56.78
CA GLY A 215 3.35 -12.35 -57.77
C GLY A 215 4.09 -13.50 -58.45
N GLY A 216 3.40 -14.62 -58.70
CA GLY A 216 3.91 -15.78 -59.42
C GLY A 216 2.82 -16.42 -60.24
#